data_AF-A0A967EIS3-F1
#
_entry.id   AF-A0A967EIS3-F1
#
_cell.length_a   1.000
_cell.length_b   1.000
_cell.length_c   1.000
_cell.angle_alpha   90.00
_cell.angle_beta   90.00
_cell.angle_gamma   90.00
#
_symmetry.space_group_name_H-M   'P 1'
#
loop_
_entity.id
_entity.type
_entity.pdbx_description
1 polymer ?
#
loop_
_entity_poly.entity_id
_entity_poly.type
_entity_poly.pdbx_seq_one_letter_code
_entity_poly.pdbx_strand_id
1 'polypeptide(L)'
;MACALLFGISPVMAQTDQSVPPLAHGEIGDRTYLDVAASGLKASIDLRQLPDCQGETLLDEGDSSRRGACRMAVLRLEDTTHPASTPYEIRLTPYSADGSDARDLQLDLRRLDAKAALPQAIVSVFTGGAHCCTLLSILGRTPEGANWTHTATPELSGEGPPLFTDVDGDGTPEIVTQDESFLYVFASHAGSWPPAIIYRYSGGRLIDVTRDAASRPWLETDLKRNEGFWQKEQSGNEPNGFLAYYVATKAELGQLSQAWDYMKAHQSHEEDPAFSVSLCTLIGRQDALCTQDERAPLPFPQGLAGFLVSRSYVTGDEMLKVAPDAEAAIRAATWYRPDFSCLNLPKKNGVAAMLCANSDAAQHELQFDQVYYALRQTVGPDGWKTLKQEVITAENDLDRECGLPIPGADDQSLPPNGAACYIEGMDRLTQTYRARLSGAALEESLRPLDRHIALQTRLMQLGYLPKVSPADGVYGESTRAAILAWKKDTGRPEDTAFLSDADAQALLPAPSTPAASTISPTETASPTAPETEASVASATTSHTLLGMSVGFALFILAIGTGIYLVPFFVACLRNTPRKLTVFLVNFFLGWTILGWVAALVLALSVETRPKTDAN
;
A
#
# COMPACT_ATOMS: atom_id res chain seq x y z
N MET A 1 16.97 2.31 -23.75
CA MET A 1 16.89 3.79 -23.81
C MET A 1 15.87 4.35 -24.82
N ALA A 2 14.97 3.53 -25.41
CA ALA A 2 13.89 4.01 -26.29
C ALA A 2 12.47 3.53 -25.90
N CYS A 3 12.31 2.80 -24.78
CA CYS A 3 11.00 2.42 -24.23
C CYS A 3 10.39 3.46 -23.27
N ALA A 4 11.17 4.43 -22.79
CA ALA A 4 10.77 5.38 -21.75
C ALA A 4 9.76 6.47 -22.18
N LEU A 5 9.13 6.35 -23.35
CA LEU A 5 8.26 7.40 -23.91
C LEU A 5 6.82 6.95 -24.23
N LEU A 6 6.45 5.70 -23.94
CA LEU A 6 5.14 5.15 -24.33
C LEU A 6 4.22 4.71 -23.17
N PHE A 7 4.70 4.73 -21.93
CA PHE A 7 3.87 4.53 -20.76
C PHE A 7 4.01 5.75 -19.86
N GLY A 8 2.87 6.34 -19.45
CA GLY A 8 2.83 7.50 -18.57
C GLY A 8 3.72 7.28 -17.37
N ILE A 9 4.79 8.05 -17.27
CA ILE A 9 5.78 7.95 -16.20
C ILE A 9 5.11 8.52 -14.95
N SER A 10 4.89 7.70 -13.93
CA SER A 10 4.50 8.20 -12.60
C SER A 10 5.53 9.24 -12.14
N PRO A 11 5.14 10.34 -11.49
CA PRO A 11 6.04 11.48 -11.22
C PRO A 11 7.26 11.15 -10.36
N VAL A 12 7.18 10.08 -9.57
CA VAL A 12 8.30 9.56 -8.77
C VAL A 12 9.40 8.99 -9.66
N MET A 13 9.06 8.39 -10.80
CA MET A 13 10.05 7.84 -11.74
C MET A 13 10.86 8.94 -12.46
N ALA A 14 10.33 10.16 -12.55
CA ALA A 14 11.08 11.32 -13.04
C ALA A 14 12.15 11.82 -12.02
N GLN A 15 12.29 11.18 -10.86
CA GLN A 15 13.18 11.59 -9.76
C GLN A 15 14.46 10.74 -9.67
N THR A 16 14.75 9.89 -10.65
CA THR A 16 15.96 9.04 -10.66
C THR A 16 17.27 9.87 -10.64
N ASP A 17 17.26 11.09 -11.17
CA ASP A 17 18.38 12.05 -11.07
C ASP A 17 18.59 12.64 -9.65
N GLN A 18 17.66 12.42 -8.71
CA GLN A 18 17.73 12.92 -7.32
C GLN A 18 18.08 11.82 -6.29
N SER A 19 18.27 10.58 -6.74
CA SER A 19 18.60 9.47 -5.85
C SER A 19 20.06 9.57 -5.39
N VAL A 20 20.31 9.45 -4.09
CA VAL A 20 21.65 9.31 -3.54
C VAL A 20 22.25 8.03 -4.12
N PRO A 21 23.43 8.07 -4.77
CA PRO A 21 24.02 6.88 -5.37
C PRO A 21 24.43 5.87 -4.30
N PRO A 22 24.35 4.56 -4.57
CA PRO A 22 24.82 3.54 -3.64
C PRO A 22 26.34 3.60 -3.50
N LEU A 23 26.85 3.11 -2.36
CA LEU A 23 28.28 2.97 -2.10
C LEU A 23 28.93 1.94 -3.03
N ALA A 24 28.17 0.90 -3.37
CA ALA A 24 28.49 -0.07 -4.39
C ALA A 24 27.19 -0.65 -4.96
N HIS A 25 27.19 -0.98 -6.25
CA HIS A 25 26.04 -1.54 -6.96
C HIS A 25 26.50 -2.66 -7.89
N GLY A 26 25.65 -3.65 -8.07
CA GLY A 26 25.82 -4.64 -9.12
C GLY A 26 24.52 -5.34 -9.47
N GLU A 27 24.46 -5.79 -10.72
CA GLU A 27 23.35 -6.57 -11.27
C GLU A 27 23.88 -7.93 -11.71
N ILE A 28 23.14 -9.01 -11.46
CA ILE A 28 23.64 -10.34 -11.79
C ILE A 28 23.68 -10.58 -13.31
N GLY A 29 22.63 -10.17 -14.04
CA GLY A 29 22.49 -10.39 -15.48
C GLY A 29 22.56 -11.89 -15.82
N ASP A 30 23.34 -12.25 -16.83
CA ASP A 30 23.54 -13.65 -17.25
C ASP A 30 24.57 -14.43 -16.40
N ARG A 31 25.07 -13.84 -15.30
CA ARG A 31 26.08 -14.46 -14.43
C ARG A 31 25.43 -15.37 -13.38
N THR A 32 26.21 -16.29 -12.82
CA THR A 32 25.79 -17.12 -11.68
C THR A 32 26.30 -16.59 -10.34
N TYR A 33 27.09 -15.51 -10.39
CA TYR A 33 27.73 -14.91 -9.23
C TYR A 33 27.84 -13.39 -9.41
N LEU A 34 27.59 -12.66 -8.33
CA LEU A 34 27.78 -11.23 -8.21
C LEU A 34 28.38 -10.93 -6.84
N ASP A 35 29.37 -10.05 -6.76
CA ASP A 35 29.83 -9.47 -5.49
C ASP A 35 30.09 -7.98 -5.57
N VAL A 36 29.84 -7.31 -4.44
CA VAL A 36 30.12 -5.90 -4.23
C VAL A 36 30.71 -5.72 -2.83
N ALA A 37 31.54 -4.69 -2.66
CA ALA A 37 32.13 -4.40 -1.36
C ALA A 37 32.28 -2.89 -1.15
N ALA A 38 31.93 -2.42 0.04
CA ALA A 38 32.11 -1.04 0.45
C ALA A 38 32.12 -0.94 1.98
N SER A 39 32.93 -0.01 2.51
CA SER A 39 32.92 0.38 3.93
C SER A 39 32.92 -0.80 4.92
N GLY A 40 33.76 -1.82 4.67
CA GLY A 40 33.93 -2.96 5.57
C GLY A 40 32.94 -4.12 5.35
N LEU A 41 31.92 -3.95 4.50
CA LEU A 41 30.98 -5.01 4.14
C LEU A 41 31.29 -5.54 2.74
N LYS A 42 31.45 -6.86 2.62
CA LYS A 42 31.38 -7.56 1.34
C LYS A 42 30.06 -8.32 1.26
N ALA A 43 29.34 -8.15 0.16
CA ALA A 43 28.09 -8.84 -0.11
C ALA A 43 28.18 -9.58 -1.45
N SER A 44 27.67 -10.79 -1.52
CA SER A 44 27.66 -11.58 -2.75
C SER A 44 26.39 -12.39 -2.93
N ILE A 45 25.93 -12.52 -4.17
CA ILE A 45 24.84 -13.39 -4.58
C ILE A 45 25.42 -14.55 -5.39
N ASP A 46 24.99 -15.77 -5.06
CA ASP A 46 25.41 -17.01 -5.71
C ASP A 46 24.17 -17.85 -6.08
N LEU A 47 24.10 -18.26 -7.35
CA LEU A 47 23.05 -19.14 -7.86
C LEU A 47 23.44 -20.60 -7.64
N ARG A 48 22.86 -21.24 -6.61
CA ARG A 48 23.22 -22.59 -6.16
C ARG A 48 22.09 -23.58 -6.34
N GLN A 49 22.46 -24.85 -6.54
CA GLN A 49 21.53 -25.97 -6.34
C GLN A 49 21.61 -26.42 -4.88
N LEU A 50 20.51 -26.32 -4.16
CA LEU A 50 20.39 -26.74 -2.77
C LEU A 50 19.67 -28.10 -2.70
N PRO A 51 20.08 -29.01 -1.81
CA PRO A 51 19.44 -30.31 -1.65
C PRO A 51 18.06 -30.22 -1.00
N ASP A 52 17.81 -29.15 -0.24
CA ASP A 52 16.50 -28.83 0.34
C ASP A 52 16.29 -27.31 0.38
N CYS A 53 15.08 -26.91 -0.01
CA CYS A 53 14.65 -25.52 -0.08
C CYS A 53 13.71 -25.08 1.04
N GLN A 54 13.55 -25.93 2.06
CA GLN A 54 12.96 -25.50 3.32
C GLN A 54 13.79 -24.39 3.98
N GLY A 55 13.09 -23.31 4.34
CA GLY A 55 13.65 -22.17 5.05
C GLY A 55 13.02 -20.86 4.61
N GLU A 56 13.30 -19.83 5.39
CA GLU A 56 12.95 -18.45 5.07
C GLU A 56 13.63 -17.99 3.77
N THR A 57 12.88 -17.25 2.95
CA THR A 57 13.28 -16.71 1.66
C THR A 57 12.86 -15.25 1.61
N LEU A 58 13.76 -14.34 1.21
CA LEU A 58 13.55 -12.89 1.35
C LEU A 58 12.76 -12.21 0.22
N LEU A 59 12.82 -12.76 -0.99
CA LEU A 59 12.28 -12.19 -2.23
C LEU A 59 11.35 -13.21 -2.91
N ASP A 60 10.36 -13.71 -2.17
CA ASP A 60 9.31 -14.61 -2.69
C ASP A 60 7.93 -14.01 -2.41
N GLU A 61 7.01 -14.09 -3.38
CA GLU A 61 5.66 -13.51 -3.31
C GLU A 61 4.70 -14.33 -2.41
N GLY A 62 5.19 -15.35 -1.71
CA GLY A 62 4.40 -16.16 -0.79
C GLY A 62 5.14 -17.40 -0.28
N ASP A 63 4.56 -18.09 0.70
CA ASP A 63 5.10 -19.27 1.40
C ASP A 63 5.29 -20.47 0.46
N SER A 64 6.27 -20.40 -0.44
CA SER A 64 6.71 -21.52 -1.24
C SER A 64 7.75 -22.31 -0.43
N SER A 65 7.29 -22.96 0.64
CA SER A 65 8.07 -23.98 1.34
C SER A 65 8.30 -25.19 0.42
N ARG A 66 9.25 -25.03 -0.51
CA ARG A 66 9.61 -26.04 -1.49
C ARG A 66 10.44 -27.11 -0.80
N ARG A 67 9.84 -28.30 -0.64
CA ARG A 67 10.55 -29.46 -0.13
C ARG A 67 11.38 -30.11 -1.24
N GLY A 68 12.64 -30.43 -0.92
CA GLY A 68 13.53 -31.15 -1.82
C GLY A 68 14.44 -30.24 -2.65
N ALA A 69 15.20 -30.84 -3.56
CA ALA A 69 16.27 -30.15 -4.25
C ALA A 69 15.74 -29.04 -5.16
N CYS A 70 16.28 -27.83 -5.03
CA CYS A 70 15.89 -26.70 -5.85
C CYS A 70 17.09 -25.80 -6.21
N ARG A 71 16.84 -24.87 -7.12
CA ARG A 71 17.76 -23.81 -7.52
C ARG A 71 17.41 -22.55 -6.75
N MET A 72 18.38 -21.99 -6.04
CA MET A 72 18.18 -20.88 -5.11
C MET A 72 19.27 -19.83 -5.27
N ALA A 73 18.88 -18.57 -5.37
CA ALA A 73 19.80 -17.45 -5.19
C ALA A 73 20.08 -17.29 -3.69
N VAL A 74 21.35 -17.28 -3.32
CA VAL A 74 21.79 -17.17 -1.92
C VAL A 74 22.61 -15.90 -1.75
N LEU A 75 22.18 -15.04 -0.83
CA LEU A 75 22.96 -13.89 -0.39
C LEU A 75 23.93 -14.33 0.70
N ARG A 76 25.14 -13.80 0.63
CA ARG A 76 26.18 -13.96 1.64
C ARG A 76 26.77 -12.60 1.99
N LEU A 77 26.82 -12.30 3.29
CA LEU A 77 27.34 -11.05 3.85
C LEU A 77 28.55 -11.35 4.75
N GLU A 78 29.65 -10.65 4.50
CA GLU A 78 30.92 -10.80 5.21
C GLU A 78 31.38 -9.46 5.80
N ASP A 79 31.58 -9.44 7.12
CA ASP A 79 32.23 -8.32 7.80
C ASP A 79 33.75 -8.43 7.63
N THR A 80 34.29 -7.70 6.67
CA THR A 80 35.72 -7.68 6.37
C THR A 80 36.55 -6.96 7.45
N THR A 81 35.91 -6.21 8.35
CA THR A 81 36.59 -5.62 9.51
C THR A 81 36.80 -6.63 10.64
N HIS A 82 36.02 -7.72 10.64
CA HIS A 82 36.16 -8.85 11.56
C HIS A 82 36.22 -10.19 10.80
N PRO A 83 37.36 -10.53 10.16
CA PRO A 83 37.47 -11.70 9.29
C PRO A 83 37.23 -13.06 9.98
N ALA A 84 37.30 -13.10 11.32
CA ALA A 84 36.99 -14.28 12.10
C ALA A 84 35.49 -14.51 12.33
N SER A 85 34.64 -13.51 12.00
CA SER A 85 33.19 -13.64 12.11
C SER A 85 32.64 -14.61 11.08
N THR A 86 31.62 -15.38 11.47
CA THR A 86 30.93 -16.28 10.54
C THR A 86 30.13 -15.44 9.54
N PRO A 87 30.33 -15.66 8.22
CA PRO A 87 29.53 -15.04 7.18
C PRO A 87 28.04 -15.33 7.38
N TYR A 88 27.21 -14.31 7.20
CA TYR A 88 25.77 -14.47 7.24
C TYR A 88 25.27 -14.89 5.87
N GLU A 89 24.52 -15.99 5.80
CA GLU A 89 23.91 -16.48 4.56
C GLU A 89 22.39 -16.52 4.70
N ILE A 90 21.69 -16.09 3.66
CA ILE A 90 20.23 -16.16 3.58
C ILE A 90 19.76 -16.41 2.16
N ARG A 91 18.63 -17.11 2.02
CA ARG A 91 18.03 -17.45 0.72
C ARG A 91 17.27 -16.23 0.21
N LEU A 92 17.49 -15.88 -1.05
CA LEU A 92 16.85 -14.74 -1.69
C LEU A 92 15.57 -15.15 -2.39
N THR A 93 15.68 -15.95 -3.45
CA THR A 93 14.53 -16.37 -4.26
C THR A 93 14.88 -17.65 -5.02
N PRO A 94 13.94 -18.58 -5.20
CA PRO A 94 14.14 -19.71 -6.09
C PRO A 94 14.13 -19.25 -7.55
N TYR A 95 14.86 -19.94 -8.42
CA TYR A 95 14.94 -19.56 -9.84
C TYR A 95 14.72 -20.73 -10.80
N SER A 96 14.28 -20.40 -12.02
CA SER A 96 14.02 -21.33 -13.12
C SER A 96 15.30 -22.01 -13.64
N ALA A 97 15.16 -23.09 -14.40
CA ALA A 97 16.33 -23.83 -14.92
C ALA A 97 17.16 -23.03 -15.94
N ASP A 98 16.53 -22.11 -16.66
CA ASP A 98 17.18 -21.19 -17.61
C ASP A 98 17.67 -19.88 -16.93
N GLY A 99 17.36 -19.71 -15.64
CA GLY A 99 17.83 -18.61 -14.82
C GLY A 99 17.27 -17.24 -15.19
N SER A 100 16.23 -17.18 -16.04
CA SER A 100 15.59 -15.93 -16.48
C SER A 100 15.14 -15.07 -15.30
N ASP A 101 14.52 -15.71 -14.32
CA ASP A 101 13.83 -15.04 -13.21
C ASP A 101 14.82 -14.47 -12.17
N ALA A 102 16.09 -14.86 -12.27
CA ALA A 102 17.16 -14.35 -11.44
C ALA A 102 17.94 -13.21 -12.10
N ARG A 103 17.80 -12.96 -13.40
CA ARG A 103 18.67 -12.02 -14.15
C ARG A 103 18.59 -10.58 -13.66
N ASP A 104 17.42 -10.22 -13.16
CA ASP A 104 17.13 -8.88 -12.65
C ASP A 104 17.46 -8.73 -11.15
N LEU A 105 18.14 -9.71 -10.55
CA LEU A 105 18.67 -9.56 -9.18
C LEU A 105 19.72 -8.46 -9.16
N GLN A 106 19.50 -7.51 -8.25
CA GLN A 106 20.41 -6.41 -7.98
C GLN A 106 20.86 -6.46 -6.52
N LEU A 107 22.06 -5.93 -6.28
CA LEU A 107 22.67 -5.81 -4.97
C LEU A 107 23.29 -4.43 -4.81
N ASP A 108 22.77 -3.69 -3.85
CA ASP A 108 23.21 -2.35 -3.47
C ASP A 108 23.81 -2.36 -2.06
N LEU A 109 24.90 -1.63 -1.86
CA LEU A 109 25.37 -1.26 -0.53
C LEU A 109 25.09 0.21 -0.28
N ARG A 110 24.33 0.52 0.78
CA ARG A 110 23.94 1.90 1.13
C ARG A 110 24.15 2.14 2.61
N ARG A 111 24.42 3.38 3.00
CA ARG A 111 24.42 3.78 4.40
C ARG A 111 23.05 4.36 4.73
N LEU A 112 22.16 3.55 5.26
CA LEU A 112 20.78 3.91 5.64
C LEU A 112 20.60 4.14 7.14
N ASP A 113 21.54 3.67 7.97
CA ASP A 113 21.57 3.94 9.40
C ASP A 113 22.94 4.47 9.79
N ALA A 114 23.00 5.75 10.19
CA ALA A 114 24.22 6.40 10.63
C ALA A 114 24.83 5.77 11.89
N LYS A 115 24.02 5.12 12.74
CA LYS A 115 24.47 4.45 13.97
C LYS A 115 25.05 3.07 13.69
N ALA A 116 24.78 2.48 12.52
CA ALA A 116 25.28 1.17 12.16
C ALA A 116 26.77 1.22 11.76
N ALA A 117 27.56 0.30 12.33
CA ALA A 117 28.99 0.19 12.04
C ALA A 117 29.26 -0.14 10.55
N LEU A 118 28.44 -1.01 9.97
CA LEU A 118 28.51 -1.41 8.56
C LEU A 118 27.36 -0.76 7.76
N PRO A 119 27.52 -0.54 6.44
CA PRO A 119 26.41 -0.19 5.57
C PRO A 119 25.38 -1.34 5.49
N GLN A 120 24.19 -1.03 4.99
CA GLN A 120 23.12 -1.97 4.71
C GLN A 120 23.30 -2.55 3.31
N ALA A 121 23.03 -3.84 3.16
CA ALA A 121 22.90 -4.50 1.87
C ALA A 121 21.43 -4.51 1.46
N ILE A 122 21.15 -4.10 0.24
CA ILE A 122 19.81 -4.07 -0.32
C ILE A 122 19.79 -5.02 -1.49
N VAL A 123 18.87 -5.98 -1.45
CA VAL A 123 18.66 -6.95 -2.51
C VAL A 123 17.29 -6.70 -3.11
N SER A 124 17.23 -6.65 -4.43
CA SER A 124 15.97 -6.48 -5.15
C SER A 124 15.91 -7.36 -6.37
N VAL A 125 14.69 -7.73 -6.76
CA VAL A 125 14.42 -8.45 -8.00
C VAL A 125 13.19 -7.86 -8.65
N PHE A 126 13.26 -7.73 -9.97
CA PHE A 126 12.13 -7.38 -10.80
C PHE A 126 11.35 -8.65 -11.17
N THR A 127 10.07 -8.75 -10.80
CA THR A 127 9.29 -9.99 -11.01
C THR A 127 8.52 -9.99 -12.34
N GLY A 128 8.48 -8.86 -13.06
CA GLY A 128 7.94 -8.82 -14.43
C GLY A 128 6.41 -8.85 -14.55
N GLY A 129 5.68 -8.44 -13.50
CA GLY A 129 4.22 -8.31 -13.52
C GLY A 129 3.69 -7.25 -14.50
N ALA A 130 2.36 -7.22 -14.74
CA ALA A 130 1.70 -6.27 -15.65
C ALA A 130 1.92 -4.79 -15.28
N HIS A 131 2.28 -4.53 -14.02
CA HIS A 131 2.66 -3.22 -13.49
C HIS A 131 4.08 -3.19 -12.94
N CYS A 132 4.95 -4.09 -13.41
CA CYS A 132 6.38 -4.06 -13.12
C CYS A 132 6.66 -4.15 -11.61
N CYS A 133 6.37 -5.29 -10.97
CA CYS A 133 6.57 -5.43 -9.51
C CYS A 133 8.05 -5.58 -9.14
N THR A 134 8.52 -4.79 -8.17
CA THR A 134 9.86 -4.92 -7.59
C THR A 134 9.75 -5.39 -6.13
N LEU A 135 10.35 -6.53 -5.83
CA LEU A 135 10.54 -7.00 -4.46
C LEU A 135 11.90 -6.51 -3.95
N LEU A 136 11.95 -6.03 -2.72
CA LEU A 136 13.17 -5.52 -2.11
C LEU A 136 13.24 -5.85 -0.62
N SER A 137 14.44 -6.22 -0.17
CA SER A 137 14.75 -6.49 1.22
C SER A 137 16.04 -5.80 1.63
N ILE A 138 16.04 -5.21 2.83
CA ILE A 138 17.16 -4.47 3.41
C ILE A 138 17.77 -5.30 4.53
N LEU A 139 19.05 -5.58 4.43
CA LEU A 139 19.81 -6.32 5.41
C LEU A 139 20.80 -5.40 6.12
N GLY A 140 20.75 -5.43 7.45
CA GLY A 140 21.62 -4.63 8.31
C GLY A 140 21.94 -5.35 9.60
N ARG A 141 22.94 -4.84 10.33
CA ARG A 141 23.22 -5.26 11.70
C ARG A 141 22.50 -4.33 12.67
N THR A 142 21.98 -4.91 13.73
CA THR A 142 21.46 -4.16 14.88
C THR A 142 22.58 -3.32 15.53
N PRO A 143 22.26 -2.19 16.19
CA PRO A 143 23.25 -1.32 16.83
C PRO A 143 24.11 -2.03 17.90
N GLU A 144 23.58 -3.07 18.56
CA GLU A 144 24.32 -3.92 19.51
C GLU A 144 25.33 -4.86 18.83
N GLY A 145 25.38 -4.86 17.50
CA GLY A 145 26.42 -5.49 16.69
C GLY A 145 26.33 -7.01 16.56
N ALA A 146 25.51 -7.72 17.33
CA ALA A 146 25.55 -9.18 17.31
C ALA A 146 24.76 -9.83 16.15
N ASN A 147 23.61 -9.28 15.77
CA ASN A 147 22.65 -9.97 14.90
C ASN A 147 22.35 -9.21 13.61
N TRP A 148 22.27 -9.97 12.52
CA TRP A 148 21.72 -9.53 11.25
C TRP A 148 20.20 -9.54 11.29
N THR A 149 19.60 -8.51 10.72
CA THR A 149 18.16 -8.35 10.52
C THR A 149 17.89 -8.09 9.07
N HIS A 150 16.77 -8.60 8.57
CA HIS A 150 16.24 -8.23 7.27
C HIS A 150 14.91 -7.50 7.45
N THR A 151 14.63 -6.54 6.57
CA THR A 151 13.40 -5.77 6.56
C THR A 151 12.91 -5.70 5.13
N ALA A 152 11.78 -6.34 4.84
CA ALA A 152 11.12 -6.20 3.56
C ALA A 152 10.54 -4.78 3.43
N THR A 153 10.69 -4.15 2.27
CA THR A 153 9.87 -2.98 1.94
C THR A 153 8.52 -3.46 1.42
N PRO A 154 7.48 -2.60 1.44
CA PRO A 154 6.30 -2.85 0.63
C PRO A 154 6.70 -3.16 -0.81
N GLU A 155 5.97 -4.08 -1.44
CA GLU A 155 6.07 -4.31 -2.88
C GLU A 155 5.75 -3.02 -3.62
N LEU A 156 6.47 -2.77 -4.72
CA LEU A 156 6.32 -1.57 -5.53
C LEU A 156 5.89 -1.94 -6.95
N SER A 157 4.73 -1.45 -7.34
CA SER A 157 4.22 -1.31 -8.70
C SER A 157 5.00 -0.21 -9.42
N GLY A 158 5.84 -0.57 -10.38
CA GLY A 158 6.55 0.36 -11.25
C GLY A 158 7.96 -0.11 -11.62
N GLU A 159 8.51 0.46 -12.69
CA GLU A 159 9.87 0.11 -13.12
C GLU A 159 10.93 0.68 -12.15
N GLY A 160 11.49 -0.19 -11.30
CA GLY A 160 12.75 0.08 -10.60
C GLY A 160 12.66 0.19 -9.07
N PRO A 161 13.82 0.33 -8.40
CA PRO A 161 13.90 0.42 -6.95
C PRO A 161 13.27 1.72 -6.41
N PRO A 162 12.95 1.78 -5.10
CA PRO A 162 12.47 3.01 -4.49
C PRO A 162 13.48 4.14 -4.60
N LEU A 163 13.01 5.38 -4.44
CA LEU A 163 13.87 6.54 -4.39
C LEU A 163 14.59 6.58 -3.04
N PHE A 164 15.92 6.73 -3.07
CA PHE A 164 16.73 6.94 -1.88
C PHE A 164 17.18 8.40 -1.86
N THR A 165 16.70 9.21 -0.94
CA THR A 165 17.01 10.64 -0.92
C THR A 165 17.11 11.16 0.50
N ASP A 166 18.02 12.09 0.74
CA ASP A 166 18.22 12.73 2.05
C ASP A 166 17.09 13.75 2.26
N VAL A 167 15.99 13.29 2.84
CA VAL A 167 14.74 14.08 2.94
C VAL A 167 14.90 15.16 3.99
N ASP A 168 15.54 14.85 5.12
CA ASP A 168 15.71 15.75 6.25
C ASP A 168 17.05 16.50 6.27
N GLY A 169 17.99 16.15 5.41
CA GLY A 169 19.29 16.79 5.29
C GLY A 169 20.30 16.34 6.35
N ASP A 170 20.07 15.20 7.01
CA ASP A 170 20.97 14.66 8.03
C ASP A 170 22.18 13.89 7.45
N GLY A 171 22.21 13.69 6.13
CA GLY A 171 23.25 12.97 5.41
C GLY A 171 23.01 11.46 5.28
N THR A 172 21.89 10.95 5.79
CA THR A 172 21.42 9.58 5.64
C THR A 172 20.18 9.58 4.73
N PRO A 173 20.18 8.84 3.60
CA PRO A 173 19.02 8.81 2.73
C PRO A 173 17.83 8.06 3.37
N GLU A 174 16.68 8.71 3.39
CA GLU A 174 15.37 8.07 3.52
C GLU A 174 14.99 7.30 2.25
N ILE A 175 14.03 6.40 2.43
CA ILE A 175 13.46 5.56 1.37
C ILE A 175 12.07 6.09 1.08
N VAL A 176 11.89 6.61 -0.12
CA VAL A 176 10.61 7.14 -0.60
C VAL A 176 9.94 6.08 -1.47
N THR A 177 8.77 5.63 -1.02
CA THR A 177 7.88 4.72 -1.74
C THR A 177 6.55 5.42 -2.04
N GLN A 178 5.57 4.66 -2.54
CA GLN A 178 4.23 5.14 -2.84
C GLN A 178 3.17 4.37 -2.03
N ASP A 179 2.06 5.03 -1.69
CA ASP A 179 0.88 4.36 -1.14
C ASP A 179 0.04 3.77 -2.28
N GLU A 180 0.37 2.54 -2.64
CA GLU A 180 -0.25 1.83 -3.77
C GLU A 180 -1.72 1.53 -3.56
N SER A 181 -2.25 1.74 -2.34
CA SER A 181 -3.69 1.63 -2.11
C SER A 181 -4.52 2.63 -2.91
N PHE A 182 -3.91 3.68 -3.48
CA PHE A 182 -4.59 4.61 -4.39
C PHE A 182 -4.68 4.08 -5.83
N LEU A 183 -3.90 3.05 -6.19
CA LEU A 183 -3.96 2.47 -7.53
C LEU A 183 -5.31 1.79 -7.73
N TYR A 184 -5.93 2.03 -8.89
CA TYR A 184 -7.20 1.44 -9.29
C TYR A 184 -8.42 1.84 -8.44
N VAL A 185 -8.28 2.77 -7.49
CA VAL A 185 -9.41 3.16 -6.62
C VAL A 185 -10.24 4.27 -7.23
N PHE A 186 -9.61 5.33 -7.75
CA PHE A 186 -10.30 6.52 -8.27
C PHE A 186 -9.93 6.85 -9.73
N ALA A 187 -9.11 6.00 -10.35
CA ALA A 187 -8.72 6.05 -11.75
C ALA A 187 -8.09 4.71 -12.16
N SER A 188 -7.89 4.50 -13.46
CA SER A 188 -7.00 3.46 -13.97
C SER A 188 -5.60 3.56 -13.37
N HIS A 189 -4.78 2.51 -13.48
CA HIS A 189 -3.38 2.58 -13.02
C HIS A 189 -2.61 3.76 -13.62
N ALA A 190 -2.83 4.07 -14.91
CA ALA A 190 -2.16 5.19 -15.58
C ALA A 190 -2.69 6.56 -15.11
N GLY A 191 -3.96 6.63 -14.70
CA GLY A 191 -4.57 7.83 -14.14
C GLY A 191 -4.42 7.95 -12.61
N SER A 192 -3.89 6.92 -11.94
CA SER A 192 -3.71 6.90 -10.50
C SER A 192 -2.46 7.66 -10.09
N TRP A 193 -2.59 8.45 -9.03
CA TRP A 193 -1.48 9.16 -8.40
C TRP A 193 -1.40 8.68 -6.95
N PRO A 194 -0.41 7.86 -6.58
CA PRO A 194 -0.27 7.45 -5.19
C PRO A 194 0.59 8.46 -4.41
N PRO A 195 0.16 8.88 -3.19
CA PRO A 195 0.97 9.72 -2.31
C PRO A 195 2.30 9.06 -1.94
N ALA A 196 3.33 9.87 -1.69
CA ALA A 196 4.61 9.38 -1.20
C ALA A 196 4.52 8.89 0.25
N ILE A 197 5.19 7.78 0.55
CA ILE A 197 5.47 7.35 1.92
C ILE A 197 6.98 7.41 2.13
N ILE A 198 7.41 8.06 3.20
CA ILE A 198 8.82 8.30 3.50
C ILE A 198 9.21 7.46 4.70
N TYR A 199 10.15 6.53 4.50
CA TYR A 199 10.70 5.70 5.55
C TYR A 199 12.12 6.09 5.92
N ARG A 200 12.36 6.25 7.22
CA ARG A 200 13.71 6.18 7.78
C ARG A 200 14.02 4.76 8.18
N TYR A 201 15.17 4.24 7.77
CA TYR A 201 15.65 2.95 8.24
C TYR A 201 16.49 3.14 9.52
N SER A 202 16.15 2.43 10.59
CA SER A 202 16.98 2.44 11.81
C SER A 202 16.87 1.11 12.55
N GLY A 203 18.02 0.54 12.92
CA GLY A 203 18.10 -0.66 13.74
C GLY A 203 17.33 -1.87 13.21
N GLY A 204 17.27 -2.05 11.88
CA GLY A 204 16.53 -3.15 11.26
C GLY A 204 15.03 -2.90 11.07
N ARG A 205 14.57 -1.65 11.17
CA ARG A 205 13.15 -1.28 11.05
C ARG A 205 12.97 -0.11 10.08
N LEU A 206 11.84 -0.13 9.37
CA LEU A 206 11.35 1.01 8.58
C LEU A 206 10.38 1.81 9.45
N ILE A 207 10.70 3.09 9.64
CA ILE A 207 9.94 4.03 10.45
C ILE A 207 9.29 5.01 9.49
N ASP A 208 7.95 5.05 9.45
CA ASP A 208 7.19 6.02 8.67
C ASP A 208 7.33 7.43 9.29
N VAL A 209 8.07 8.27 8.58
CA VAL A 209 8.37 9.66 8.92
C VAL A 209 7.67 10.64 7.99
N THR A 210 6.66 10.20 7.22
CA THR A 210 5.95 11.03 6.24
C THR A 210 5.38 12.30 6.89
N ARG A 211 4.80 12.17 8.09
CA ARG A 211 4.23 13.29 8.89
C ARG A 211 5.22 14.05 9.74
N ASP A 212 6.49 13.63 9.77
CA ASP A 212 7.48 14.31 10.60
C ASP A 212 7.74 15.70 10.03
N ALA A 213 7.96 16.69 10.91
CA ALA A 213 8.21 18.07 10.50
C ALA A 213 9.41 18.20 9.55
N ALA A 214 10.39 17.30 9.67
CA ALA A 214 11.57 17.26 8.83
C ALA A 214 11.27 16.84 7.38
N SER A 215 10.22 16.05 7.15
CA SER A 215 9.80 15.59 5.82
C SER A 215 8.96 16.61 5.05
N ARG A 216 8.41 17.60 5.76
CA ARG A 216 7.49 18.60 5.22
C ARG A 216 8.03 19.36 3.99
N PRO A 217 9.28 19.89 3.98
CA PRO A 217 9.79 20.64 2.84
C PRO A 217 9.90 19.79 1.56
N TRP A 218 10.24 18.51 1.71
CA TRP A 218 10.30 17.58 0.59
C TRP A 218 8.90 17.31 0.03
N LEU A 219 7.92 17.04 0.90
CA LEU A 219 6.52 16.83 0.49
C LEU A 219 5.93 18.05 -0.22
N GLU A 220 6.20 19.26 0.26
CA GLU A 220 5.77 20.50 -0.40
C GLU A 220 6.40 20.66 -1.79
N THR A 221 7.67 20.26 -1.94
CA THR A 221 8.38 20.30 -3.22
C THR A 221 7.85 19.25 -4.20
N ASP A 222 7.62 18.03 -3.74
CA ASP A 222 7.03 16.95 -4.53
C ASP A 222 5.61 17.32 -5.00
N LEU A 223 4.79 17.83 -4.09
CA LEU A 223 3.45 18.30 -4.41
C LEU A 223 3.46 19.38 -5.51
N LYS A 224 4.31 20.40 -5.37
CA LYS A 224 4.42 21.48 -6.35
C LYS A 224 4.85 20.98 -7.73
N ARG A 225 5.77 20.01 -7.77
CA ARG A 225 6.20 19.35 -9.01
C ARG A 225 5.04 18.60 -9.66
N ASN A 226 4.31 17.82 -8.86
CA ASN A 226 3.20 16.99 -9.34
C ASN A 226 2.02 17.86 -9.82
N GLU A 227 1.70 18.95 -9.13
CA GLU A 227 0.78 19.98 -9.60
C GLU A 227 1.23 20.59 -10.94
N GLY A 228 2.52 20.91 -11.06
CA GLY A 228 3.09 21.48 -12.29
C GLY A 228 3.03 20.51 -13.48
N PHE A 229 3.16 19.20 -13.25
CA PHE A 229 2.97 18.18 -14.28
C PHE A 229 1.49 18.09 -14.69
N TRP A 230 0.59 17.95 -13.70
CA TRP A 230 -0.85 17.86 -13.92
C TRP A 230 -1.40 19.04 -14.73
N GLN A 231 -0.96 20.26 -14.45
CA GLN A 231 -1.37 21.46 -15.17
C GLN A 231 -0.89 21.49 -16.63
N LYS A 232 0.27 20.87 -16.93
CA LYS A 232 0.87 20.88 -18.27
C LYS A 232 0.29 19.81 -19.20
N GLU A 233 -0.07 18.65 -18.66
CA GLU A 233 -0.62 17.54 -19.45
C GLU A 233 -2.10 17.72 -19.84
N GLN A 234 -2.69 18.90 -19.58
CA GLN A 234 -4.12 19.20 -19.79
C GLN A 234 -5.02 18.19 -19.09
N SER A 235 -5.07 18.24 -17.75
CA SER A 235 -6.05 17.54 -16.89
C SER A 235 -6.62 16.29 -17.54
N GLY A 236 -5.84 15.20 -17.53
CA GLY A 236 -6.14 13.97 -18.26
C GLY A 236 -7.55 13.43 -17.98
N ASN A 237 -7.99 12.46 -18.78
CA ASN A 237 -9.36 11.91 -18.76
C ASN A 237 -9.86 11.39 -17.39
N GLU A 238 -9.01 11.31 -16.37
CA GLU A 238 -9.30 10.76 -15.05
C GLU A 238 -8.84 11.73 -13.91
N PRO A 239 -9.44 12.92 -13.77
CA PRO A 239 -9.00 13.93 -12.79
C PRO A 239 -9.12 13.46 -11.34
N ASN A 240 -10.03 12.53 -11.06
CA ASN A 240 -10.27 12.01 -9.72
C ASN A 240 -9.04 11.27 -9.14
N GLY A 241 -8.21 10.66 -9.99
CA GLY A 241 -6.95 10.02 -9.56
C GLY A 241 -5.94 11.04 -9.01
N PHE A 242 -5.70 12.15 -9.73
CA PHE A 242 -4.84 13.24 -9.25
C PHE A 242 -5.44 13.96 -8.04
N LEU A 243 -6.75 14.18 -8.01
CA LEU A 243 -7.40 14.88 -6.90
C LEU A 243 -7.40 14.05 -5.61
N ALA A 244 -7.49 12.73 -5.69
CA ALA A 244 -7.34 11.84 -4.54
C ALA A 244 -5.94 11.99 -3.92
N TYR A 245 -4.89 11.92 -4.75
CA TYR A 245 -3.51 12.22 -4.36
C TYR A 245 -3.37 13.60 -3.72
N TYR A 246 -3.96 14.61 -4.35
CA TYR A 246 -3.84 16.00 -3.94
C TYR A 246 -4.37 16.21 -2.52
N VAL A 247 -5.59 15.70 -2.25
CA VAL A 247 -6.22 15.80 -0.93
C VAL A 247 -5.42 15.03 0.10
N ALA A 248 -4.98 13.81 -0.21
CA ALA A 248 -4.20 12.96 0.68
C ALA A 248 -2.88 13.64 1.09
N THR A 249 -2.06 14.06 0.13
CA THR A 249 -0.78 14.73 0.38
C THR A 249 -0.96 16.06 1.11
N LYS A 250 -2.02 16.83 0.79
CA LYS A 250 -2.34 18.05 1.54
C LYS A 250 -2.82 17.76 2.97
N ALA A 251 -3.50 16.64 3.22
CA ALA A 251 -3.89 16.23 4.56
C ALA A 251 -2.65 15.92 5.42
N GLU A 252 -1.67 15.22 4.87
CA GLU A 252 -0.35 14.99 5.50
C GLU A 252 0.35 16.31 5.87
N LEU A 253 0.18 17.34 5.04
CA LEU A 253 0.70 18.69 5.28
C LEU A 253 -0.18 19.54 6.24
N GLY A 254 -1.29 19.01 6.77
CA GLY A 254 -2.23 19.73 7.64
C GLY A 254 -3.09 20.76 6.90
N GLN A 255 -3.32 20.58 5.61
CA GLN A 255 -4.03 21.51 4.70
C GLN A 255 -5.33 20.91 4.14
N LEU A 256 -5.96 19.98 4.87
CA LEU A 256 -7.14 19.23 4.42
C LEU A 256 -8.28 20.11 3.89
N SER A 257 -8.70 21.15 4.62
CA SER A 257 -9.85 21.99 4.23
C SER A 257 -9.63 22.67 2.88
N GLN A 258 -8.45 23.25 2.65
CA GLN A 258 -8.13 23.92 1.39
C GLN A 258 -8.12 22.93 0.23
N ALA A 259 -7.56 21.74 0.46
CA ALA A 259 -7.47 20.71 -0.56
C ALA A 259 -8.85 20.14 -0.92
N TRP A 260 -9.72 19.99 0.07
CA TRP A 260 -11.09 19.52 -0.14
C TRP A 260 -11.90 20.49 -1.02
N ASP A 261 -11.78 21.79 -0.78
CA ASP A 261 -12.44 22.81 -1.60
C ASP A 261 -11.91 22.83 -3.04
N TYR A 262 -10.59 22.67 -3.22
CA TYR A 262 -10.00 22.53 -4.54
C TYR A 262 -10.52 21.29 -5.27
N MET A 263 -10.56 20.13 -4.59
CA MET A 263 -11.08 18.88 -5.18
C MET A 263 -12.53 19.01 -5.62
N LYS A 264 -13.42 19.55 -4.77
CA LYS A 264 -14.84 19.74 -5.12
C LYS A 264 -15.03 20.60 -6.37
N ALA A 265 -14.15 21.58 -6.59
CA ALA A 265 -14.21 22.47 -7.74
C ALA A 265 -13.68 21.85 -9.05
N HIS A 266 -12.90 20.77 -8.98
CA HIS A 266 -12.19 20.20 -10.14
C HIS A 266 -12.50 18.72 -10.42
N GLN A 267 -13.31 18.07 -9.57
CA GLN A 267 -13.68 16.67 -9.74
C GLN A 267 -14.42 16.39 -11.06
N SER A 268 -14.30 15.16 -11.54
CA SER A 268 -15.24 14.64 -12.53
C SER A 268 -16.54 14.24 -11.85
N HIS A 269 -17.66 14.60 -12.49
CA HIS A 269 -18.99 14.14 -12.12
C HIS A 269 -19.42 12.90 -12.90
N GLU A 270 -18.59 12.41 -13.84
CA GLU A 270 -18.84 11.16 -14.53
C GLU A 270 -18.55 10.00 -13.57
N GLU A 271 -19.59 9.21 -13.29
CA GLU A 271 -19.45 8.01 -12.48
C GLU A 271 -18.83 6.90 -13.31
N ASP A 272 -17.65 6.43 -12.90
CA ASP A 272 -17.06 5.18 -13.40
C ASP A 272 -17.14 4.13 -12.28
N PRO A 273 -18.08 3.17 -12.36
CA PRO A 273 -18.21 2.12 -11.37
C PRO A 273 -16.94 1.27 -11.22
N ALA A 274 -16.07 1.22 -12.24
CA ALA A 274 -14.81 0.48 -12.17
C ALA A 274 -13.78 1.14 -11.24
N PHE A 275 -13.87 2.46 -11.04
CA PHE A 275 -12.95 3.25 -10.23
C PHE A 275 -13.72 4.03 -9.16
N SER A 276 -14.39 3.27 -8.30
CA SER A 276 -15.22 3.80 -7.23
C SER A 276 -15.11 2.96 -5.97
N VAL A 277 -15.49 3.59 -4.86
CA VAL A 277 -15.57 2.96 -3.54
C VAL A 277 -17.04 2.82 -3.18
N SER A 278 -17.42 1.74 -2.49
CA SER A 278 -18.77 1.52 -1.98
C SER A 278 -18.77 1.51 -0.46
N LEU A 279 -19.95 1.58 0.16
CA LEU A 279 -20.03 1.41 1.62
C LEU A 279 -19.53 0.02 2.02
N CYS A 280 -19.82 -1.01 1.23
CA CYS A 280 -19.37 -2.37 1.46
C CYS A 280 -17.84 -2.48 1.53
N THR A 281 -17.13 -1.84 0.59
CA THR A 281 -15.66 -1.87 0.58
C THR A 281 -15.05 -1.07 1.74
N LEU A 282 -15.67 0.06 2.13
CA LEU A 282 -15.25 0.83 3.31
C LEU A 282 -15.45 0.07 4.62
N ILE A 283 -16.59 -0.60 4.76
CA ILE A 283 -16.86 -1.51 5.87
C ILE A 283 -15.91 -2.71 5.84
N GLY A 284 -15.32 -3.05 4.68
CA GLY A 284 -14.39 -4.18 4.50
C GLY A 284 -15.06 -5.54 4.67
N ARG A 285 -16.33 -5.65 4.27
CA ARG A 285 -17.05 -6.95 4.20
C ARG A 285 -16.83 -7.58 2.83
N GLN A 286 -17.01 -8.90 2.74
CA GLN A 286 -17.15 -9.57 1.44
C GLN A 286 -18.44 -9.10 0.76
N ASP A 287 -18.41 -8.89 -0.55
CA ASP A 287 -19.56 -8.44 -1.34
C ASP A 287 -20.82 -9.28 -1.14
N ALA A 288 -20.67 -10.60 -0.89
CA ALA A 288 -21.77 -11.52 -0.65
C ALA A 288 -22.55 -11.22 0.64
N LEU A 289 -21.93 -10.52 1.59
CA LEU A 289 -22.52 -10.14 2.89
C LEU A 289 -23.10 -8.72 2.89
N CYS A 290 -23.00 -8.00 1.76
CA CYS A 290 -23.50 -6.64 1.63
C CYS A 290 -24.86 -6.60 0.93
N THR A 291 -25.67 -5.62 1.32
CA THR A 291 -26.91 -5.26 0.64
C THR A 291 -26.60 -4.68 -0.75
N GLN A 292 -27.62 -4.58 -1.60
CA GLN A 292 -27.47 -3.96 -2.91
C GLN A 292 -27.07 -2.47 -2.80
N ASP A 293 -27.63 -1.76 -1.82
CA ASP A 293 -27.33 -0.34 -1.59
C ASP A 293 -25.90 -0.16 -1.06
N GLU A 294 -25.43 -1.03 -0.17
CA GLU A 294 -24.03 -0.98 0.30
C GLU A 294 -23.02 -1.25 -0.81
N ARG A 295 -23.38 -2.02 -1.83
CA ARG A 295 -22.52 -2.31 -3.00
C ARG A 295 -22.57 -1.22 -4.07
N ALA A 296 -23.50 -0.28 -3.99
CA ALA A 296 -23.59 0.79 -4.97
C ALA A 296 -22.33 1.67 -4.92
N PRO A 297 -21.81 2.11 -6.08
CA PRO A 297 -20.68 3.03 -6.12
C PRO A 297 -21.07 4.35 -5.46
N LEU A 298 -20.19 4.87 -4.59
CA LEU A 298 -20.36 6.19 -3.99
C LEU A 298 -19.90 7.27 -4.97
N PRO A 299 -20.51 8.47 -4.94
CA PRO A 299 -19.93 9.60 -5.66
C PRO A 299 -18.54 9.94 -5.10
N PHE A 300 -17.68 10.48 -5.97
CA PHE A 300 -16.25 10.59 -5.70
C PHE A 300 -15.91 11.27 -4.36
N PRO A 301 -16.50 12.41 -3.95
CA PRO A 301 -16.19 13.04 -2.67
C PRO A 301 -16.52 12.14 -1.48
N GLN A 302 -17.66 11.44 -1.51
CA GLN A 302 -18.05 10.55 -0.42
C GLN A 302 -17.12 9.33 -0.35
N GLY A 303 -16.82 8.73 -1.52
CA GLY A 303 -15.86 7.63 -1.63
C GLY A 303 -14.47 8.01 -1.14
N LEU A 304 -13.96 9.18 -1.55
CA LEU A 304 -12.66 9.71 -1.13
C LEU A 304 -12.62 10.00 0.38
N ALA A 305 -13.66 10.61 0.94
CA ALA A 305 -13.73 10.90 2.38
C ALA A 305 -13.63 9.61 3.21
N GLY A 306 -14.44 8.60 2.88
CA GLY A 306 -14.38 7.29 3.53
C GLY A 306 -13.01 6.61 3.33
N PHE A 307 -12.47 6.65 2.12
CA PHE A 307 -11.19 6.05 1.80
C PHE A 307 -10.06 6.66 2.63
N LEU A 308 -9.94 7.99 2.67
CA LEU A 308 -8.89 8.68 3.45
C LEU A 308 -8.98 8.37 4.95
N VAL A 309 -10.19 8.23 5.49
CA VAL A 309 -10.39 7.78 6.88
C VAL A 309 -9.92 6.33 7.05
N SER A 310 -10.33 5.42 6.17
CA SER A 310 -9.94 4.00 6.24
C SER A 310 -8.42 3.78 6.11
N ARG A 311 -7.74 4.68 5.37
CA ARG A 311 -6.29 4.66 5.15
C ARG A 311 -5.52 5.50 6.17
N SER A 312 -6.21 6.04 7.18
CA SER A 312 -5.63 6.84 8.27
C SER A 312 -4.93 8.15 7.83
N TYR A 313 -5.27 8.70 6.66
CA TYR A 313 -4.81 10.05 6.23
C TYR A 313 -5.39 11.15 7.11
N VAL A 314 -6.62 10.94 7.59
CA VAL A 314 -7.38 11.86 8.44
C VAL A 314 -8.21 11.06 9.44
N THR A 315 -8.56 11.67 10.57
CA THR A 315 -9.55 11.08 11.48
C THR A 315 -10.98 11.30 10.96
N GLY A 316 -11.93 10.46 11.41
CA GLY A 316 -13.34 10.64 11.07
C GLY A 316 -13.89 12.02 11.48
N ASP A 317 -13.50 12.52 12.66
CA ASP A 317 -13.89 13.84 13.15
C ASP A 317 -13.32 15.00 12.33
N GLU A 318 -12.07 14.89 11.86
CA GLU A 318 -11.48 15.88 10.95
C GLU A 318 -12.19 15.88 9.60
N MET A 319 -12.50 14.68 9.08
CA MET A 319 -13.18 14.53 7.80
C MET A 319 -14.62 15.03 7.84
N LEU A 320 -15.37 14.74 8.92
CA LEU A 320 -16.76 15.21 9.10
C LEU A 320 -16.86 16.74 9.13
N LYS A 321 -15.83 17.45 9.61
CA LYS A 321 -15.81 18.92 9.61
C LYS A 321 -15.74 19.52 8.21
N VAL A 322 -15.10 18.85 7.26
CA VAL A 322 -14.89 19.36 5.89
C VAL A 322 -15.83 18.74 4.86
N ALA A 323 -16.35 17.54 5.13
CA ALA A 323 -17.28 16.78 4.28
C ALA A 323 -18.44 16.17 5.09
N PRO A 324 -19.31 17.00 5.71
CA PRO A 324 -20.44 16.50 6.47
C PRO A 324 -21.44 15.70 5.61
N ASP A 325 -21.49 15.96 4.30
CA ASP A 325 -22.28 15.22 3.33
C ASP A 325 -21.77 13.80 3.05
N ALA A 326 -20.55 13.47 3.50
CA ALA A 326 -19.95 12.15 3.40
C ALA A 326 -20.11 11.31 4.69
N GLU A 327 -20.97 11.71 5.64
CA GLU A 327 -21.11 11.06 6.95
C GLU A 327 -21.29 9.53 6.86
N ALA A 328 -22.10 9.04 5.94
CA ALA A 328 -22.32 7.60 5.77
C ALA A 328 -21.03 6.85 5.38
N ALA A 329 -20.24 7.42 4.47
CA ALA A 329 -18.96 6.83 4.05
C ALA A 329 -17.90 6.92 5.16
N ILE A 330 -17.88 8.02 5.91
CA ILE A 330 -16.98 8.19 7.05
C ILE A 330 -17.31 7.17 8.14
N ARG A 331 -18.59 7.00 8.48
CA ARG A 331 -19.05 5.98 9.46
C ARG A 331 -18.76 4.55 8.99
N ALA A 332 -18.92 4.28 7.70
CA ALA A 332 -18.56 2.99 7.09
C ALA A 332 -17.06 2.72 7.20
N ALA A 333 -16.21 3.73 7.02
CA ALA A 333 -14.76 3.62 7.16
C ALA A 333 -14.29 3.44 8.60
N THR A 334 -15.05 3.95 9.59
CA THR A 334 -14.81 3.76 11.03
C THR A 334 -15.55 2.53 11.59
N TRP A 335 -16.01 1.62 10.74
CA TRP A 335 -16.75 0.43 11.16
C TRP A 335 -15.87 -0.50 12.00
N TYR A 336 -16.30 -0.82 13.22
CA TYR A 336 -15.61 -1.75 14.10
C TYR A 336 -15.89 -3.20 13.69
N ARG A 337 -14.84 -4.03 13.74
CA ARG A 337 -14.92 -5.46 13.45
C ARG A 337 -14.48 -6.23 14.69
N PRO A 338 -15.07 -7.38 15.01
CA PRO A 338 -14.61 -8.18 16.12
C PRO A 338 -13.14 -8.62 15.92
N ASP A 339 -12.47 -9.03 17.00
CA ASP A 339 -11.08 -9.50 16.99
C ASP A 339 -10.87 -10.86 16.27
N PHE A 340 -11.95 -11.41 15.68
CA PHE A 340 -11.96 -12.62 14.88
C PHE A 340 -12.39 -12.38 13.41
N SER A 341 -12.03 -13.31 12.53
CA SER A 341 -12.31 -13.19 11.10
C SER A 341 -13.80 -13.39 10.77
N CYS A 342 -14.40 -12.39 10.12
CA CYS A 342 -15.74 -12.48 9.53
C CYS A 342 -15.77 -13.24 8.19
N LEU A 343 -14.62 -13.65 7.64
CA LEU A 343 -14.56 -14.32 6.33
C LEU A 343 -14.97 -15.80 6.40
N ASN A 344 -14.69 -16.46 7.53
CA ASN A 344 -14.91 -17.90 7.73
C ASN A 344 -15.58 -18.13 9.09
N LEU A 345 -16.77 -17.57 9.27
CA LEU A 345 -17.52 -17.73 10.51
C LEU A 345 -17.84 -19.22 10.78
N PRO A 346 -17.64 -19.70 12.02
CA PRO A 346 -18.08 -21.03 12.41
C PRO A 346 -19.57 -21.22 12.08
N LYS A 347 -19.91 -22.35 11.46
CA LYS A 347 -21.32 -22.70 11.22
C LYS A 347 -22.06 -22.74 12.55
N LYS A 348 -23.27 -22.18 12.57
CA LYS A 348 -24.14 -22.10 13.76
C LYS A 348 -23.55 -21.28 14.91
N ASN A 349 -23.15 -20.04 14.61
CA ASN A 349 -22.78 -19.08 15.64
C ASN A 349 -23.44 -17.71 15.33
N GLY A 350 -24.65 -17.52 15.87
CA GLY A 350 -25.47 -16.33 15.64
C GLY A 350 -24.90 -15.08 16.30
N VAL A 351 -24.23 -15.20 17.46
CA VAL A 351 -23.54 -14.08 18.12
C VAL A 351 -22.37 -13.60 17.27
N ALA A 352 -21.53 -14.52 16.77
CA ALA A 352 -20.43 -14.12 15.89
C ALA A 352 -20.93 -13.48 14.58
N ALA A 353 -22.04 -13.99 14.02
CA ALA A 353 -22.69 -13.37 12.87
C ALA A 353 -23.23 -11.95 13.19
N MET A 354 -23.81 -11.77 14.38
CA MET A 354 -24.26 -10.46 14.87
C MET A 354 -23.10 -9.46 14.96
N LEU A 355 -21.99 -9.84 15.60
CA LEU A 355 -20.81 -8.97 15.75
C LEU A 355 -20.22 -8.56 14.40
N CYS A 356 -20.20 -9.46 13.42
CA CYS A 356 -19.76 -9.11 12.06
C CYS A 356 -20.73 -8.17 11.32
N ALA A 357 -22.02 -8.16 11.69
CA ALA A 357 -23.06 -7.38 11.03
C ALA A 357 -23.41 -6.07 11.77
N ASN A 358 -22.98 -5.90 13.03
CA ASN A 358 -23.33 -4.77 13.87
C ASN A 358 -22.07 -4.14 14.51
N SER A 359 -21.68 -2.96 13.99
CA SER A 359 -20.49 -2.23 14.43
C SER A 359 -20.55 -1.83 15.90
N ASP A 360 -21.74 -1.44 16.39
CA ASP A 360 -21.87 -1.01 17.78
C ASP A 360 -21.67 -2.20 18.71
N ALA A 361 -22.29 -3.35 18.41
CA ALA A 361 -22.06 -4.58 19.17
C ALA A 361 -20.58 -5.00 19.14
N ALA A 362 -19.92 -4.94 17.97
CA ALA A 362 -18.49 -5.21 17.85
C ALA A 362 -17.63 -4.20 18.63
N GLN A 363 -17.99 -2.92 18.65
CA GLN A 363 -17.27 -1.90 19.41
C GLN A 363 -17.28 -2.21 20.91
N HIS A 364 -18.45 -2.54 21.46
CA HIS A 364 -18.61 -2.84 22.88
C HIS A 364 -17.93 -4.17 23.26
N GLU A 365 -17.91 -5.15 22.36
CA GLU A 365 -17.08 -6.36 22.51
C GLU A 365 -15.59 -6.03 22.57
N LEU A 366 -15.08 -5.25 21.63
CA LEU A 366 -13.66 -4.85 21.60
C LEU A 366 -13.27 -4.04 22.86
N GLN A 367 -14.18 -3.21 23.38
CA GLN A 367 -13.95 -2.48 24.63
C GLN A 367 -13.87 -3.42 25.85
N PHE A 368 -14.64 -4.51 25.84
CA PHE A 368 -14.48 -5.58 26.81
C PHE A 368 -13.14 -6.31 26.61
N ASP A 369 -12.76 -6.63 25.37
CA ASP A 369 -11.49 -7.26 25.04
C ASP A 369 -10.28 -6.44 25.49
N GLN A 370 -10.32 -5.12 25.36
CA GLN A 370 -9.28 -4.22 25.91
C GLN A 370 -9.04 -4.50 27.40
N VAL A 371 -10.12 -4.65 28.18
CA VAL A 371 -10.06 -4.97 29.61
C VAL A 371 -9.58 -6.40 29.83
N TYR A 372 -10.15 -7.37 29.09
CA TYR A 372 -9.79 -8.78 29.22
C TYR A 372 -8.31 -9.04 28.93
N TYR A 373 -7.76 -8.46 27.85
CA TYR A 373 -6.35 -8.61 27.49
C TYR A 373 -5.42 -7.87 28.47
N ALA A 374 -5.86 -6.75 29.05
CA ALA A 374 -5.11 -6.11 30.13
C ALA A 374 -5.10 -6.98 31.41
N LEU A 375 -6.21 -7.62 31.76
CA LEU A 375 -6.27 -8.56 32.87
C LEU A 375 -5.43 -9.80 32.59
N ARG A 376 -5.51 -10.37 31.38
CA ARG A 376 -4.70 -11.52 30.95
C ARG A 376 -3.21 -11.24 31.14
N GLN A 377 -2.74 -10.06 30.74
CA GLN A 377 -1.36 -9.64 30.96
C GLN A 377 -1.03 -9.50 32.46
N THR A 378 -1.97 -8.99 33.26
CA THR A 378 -1.80 -8.77 34.71
C THR A 378 -1.73 -10.07 35.50
N VAL A 379 -2.60 -11.05 35.19
CA VAL A 379 -2.65 -12.34 35.90
C VAL A 379 -1.54 -13.31 35.47
N GLY A 380 -0.91 -13.05 34.32
CA GLY A 380 0.18 -13.85 33.78
C GLY A 380 -0.22 -15.27 33.36
N PRO A 381 0.78 -16.10 32.96
CA PRO A 381 0.54 -17.45 32.45
C PRO A 381 -0.22 -18.37 33.43
N ASP A 382 0.08 -18.24 34.72
CA ASP A 382 -0.52 -19.09 35.76
C ASP A 382 -1.99 -18.74 36.03
N GLY A 383 -2.36 -17.47 35.90
CA GLY A 383 -3.72 -16.98 36.17
C GLY A 383 -4.64 -16.98 34.95
N TRP A 384 -4.10 -17.02 33.72
CA TRP A 384 -4.89 -16.91 32.50
C TRP A 384 -5.98 -17.99 32.42
N LYS A 385 -5.65 -19.26 32.62
CA LYS A 385 -6.64 -20.34 32.46
C LYS A 385 -7.90 -20.11 33.30
N THR A 386 -7.73 -19.65 34.54
CA THR A 386 -8.84 -19.33 35.45
C THR A 386 -9.62 -18.12 34.95
N LEU A 387 -8.94 -17.02 34.58
CA LEU A 387 -9.58 -15.81 34.05
C LEU A 387 -10.40 -16.12 32.78
N LYS A 388 -9.85 -16.89 31.85
CA LYS A 388 -10.54 -17.29 30.62
C LYS A 388 -11.83 -18.07 30.91
N GLN A 389 -11.79 -19.01 31.86
CA GLN A 389 -12.97 -19.78 32.22
C GLN A 389 -14.05 -18.92 32.89
N GLU A 390 -13.62 -17.96 33.72
CA GLU A 390 -14.49 -16.98 34.36
C GLU A 390 -15.22 -16.14 33.31
N VAL A 391 -14.49 -15.54 32.38
CA VAL A 391 -15.03 -14.69 31.29
C VAL A 391 -15.98 -15.47 30.38
N ILE A 392 -15.57 -16.67 29.92
CA ILE A 392 -16.45 -17.53 29.11
C ILE A 392 -17.77 -17.80 29.84
N THR A 393 -17.74 -17.99 31.15
CA THR A 393 -18.97 -18.22 31.92
C THR A 393 -19.83 -16.96 31.96
N ALA A 394 -19.23 -15.80 32.20
CA ALA A 394 -19.94 -14.52 32.25
C ALA A 394 -20.57 -14.13 30.89
N GLU A 395 -19.87 -14.33 29.78
CA GLU A 395 -20.40 -14.11 28.43
C GLU A 395 -21.53 -15.08 28.10
N ASN A 396 -21.40 -16.36 28.43
CA ASN A 396 -22.49 -17.33 28.26
C ASN A 396 -23.71 -17.01 29.13
N ASP A 397 -23.50 -16.42 30.31
CA ASP A 397 -24.60 -15.95 31.17
C ASP A 397 -25.31 -14.75 30.53
N LEU A 398 -24.54 -13.79 30.00
CA LEU A 398 -25.07 -12.66 29.23
C LEU A 398 -25.87 -13.11 28.00
N ASP A 399 -25.31 -14.01 27.20
CA ASP A 399 -25.99 -14.54 26.01
C ASP A 399 -27.34 -15.16 26.39
N ARG A 400 -27.39 -15.92 27.48
CA ARG A 400 -28.64 -16.50 28.00
C ARG A 400 -29.61 -15.45 28.52
N GLU A 401 -29.15 -14.42 29.21
CA GLU A 401 -29.98 -13.29 29.67
C GLU A 401 -30.63 -12.56 28.48
N CYS A 402 -29.87 -12.36 27.40
CA CYS A 402 -30.35 -11.68 26.19
C CYS A 402 -31.14 -12.57 25.23
N GLY A 403 -31.27 -13.86 25.54
CA GLY A 403 -31.92 -14.84 24.66
C GLY A 403 -31.17 -15.08 23.35
N LEU A 404 -29.86 -14.86 23.35
CA LEU A 404 -29.00 -15.09 22.20
C LEU A 404 -28.76 -16.59 21.99
N PRO A 405 -28.60 -17.03 20.73
CA PRO A 405 -28.48 -18.45 20.42
C PRO A 405 -27.14 -19.01 20.92
N ILE A 406 -27.20 -20.17 21.57
CA ILE A 406 -26.00 -20.90 21.98
C ILE A 406 -25.26 -21.39 20.72
N PRO A 407 -23.94 -21.14 20.59
CA PRO A 407 -23.16 -21.67 19.49
C PRO A 407 -23.32 -23.20 19.33
N GLY A 408 -23.61 -23.64 18.11
CA GLY A 408 -23.83 -25.06 17.76
C GLY A 408 -25.29 -25.52 17.77
N ALA A 409 -26.22 -24.76 18.34
CA ALA A 409 -27.65 -25.05 18.28
C ALA A 409 -28.23 -24.90 16.86
N ASP A 410 -29.36 -25.55 16.57
CA ASP A 410 -30.00 -25.46 15.25
C ASP A 410 -30.62 -24.08 14.99
N ASP A 411 -31.28 -23.49 16.00
CA ASP A 411 -31.78 -22.13 15.93
C ASP A 411 -30.66 -21.14 16.27
N GLN A 412 -30.39 -20.24 15.33
CA GLN A 412 -29.37 -19.20 15.42
C GLN A 412 -29.97 -17.82 15.16
N SER A 413 -31.29 -17.70 15.24
CA SER A 413 -31.99 -16.43 15.07
C SER A 413 -31.71 -15.49 16.25
N LEU A 414 -31.55 -14.21 15.94
CA LEU A 414 -31.37 -13.16 16.94
C LEU A 414 -32.75 -12.64 17.36
N PRO A 415 -33.03 -12.46 18.67
CA PRO A 415 -34.23 -11.78 19.11
C PRO A 415 -34.18 -10.29 18.70
N PRO A 416 -35.33 -9.61 18.51
CA PRO A 416 -35.37 -8.22 18.02
C PRO A 416 -34.52 -7.21 18.80
N ASN A 417 -34.36 -7.41 20.12
CA ASN A 417 -33.55 -6.55 20.99
C ASN A 417 -32.24 -7.23 21.45
N GLY A 418 -31.86 -8.36 20.85
CA GLY A 418 -30.70 -9.15 21.27
C GLY A 418 -29.40 -8.36 21.25
N ALA A 419 -29.15 -7.63 20.15
CA ALA A 419 -27.95 -6.80 20.02
C ALA A 419 -27.89 -5.66 21.05
N ALA A 420 -29.01 -4.98 21.29
CA ALA A 420 -29.07 -3.91 22.29
C ALA A 420 -28.84 -4.44 23.71
N CYS A 421 -29.44 -5.58 24.06
CA CYS A 421 -29.21 -6.25 25.34
C CYS A 421 -27.74 -6.68 25.50
N TYR A 422 -27.15 -7.23 24.43
CA TYR A 422 -25.74 -7.62 24.41
C TYR A 422 -24.82 -6.45 24.68
N ILE A 423 -25.03 -5.32 23.99
CA ILE A 423 -24.27 -4.08 24.16
C ILE A 423 -24.30 -3.62 25.62
N GLU A 424 -25.50 -3.49 26.21
CA GLU A 424 -25.65 -3.09 27.61
C GLU A 424 -25.00 -4.10 28.58
N GLY A 425 -25.03 -5.38 28.22
CA GLY A 425 -24.37 -6.45 28.96
C GLY A 425 -22.85 -6.37 28.93
N MET A 426 -22.28 -6.15 27.75
CA MET A 426 -20.85 -5.97 27.55
C MET A 426 -20.33 -4.74 28.28
N ASP A 427 -21.11 -3.66 28.35
CA ASP A 427 -20.77 -2.51 29.19
C ASP A 427 -20.68 -2.87 30.68
N ARG A 428 -21.64 -3.66 31.18
CA ARG A 428 -21.62 -4.14 32.57
C ARG A 428 -20.43 -5.06 32.86
N LEU A 429 -20.14 -5.99 31.95
CA LEU A 429 -18.97 -6.88 32.07
C LEU A 429 -17.68 -6.06 32.04
N THR A 430 -17.54 -5.15 31.07
CA THR A 430 -16.39 -4.24 30.94
C THR A 430 -16.12 -3.51 32.25
N GLN A 431 -17.13 -2.89 32.86
CA GLN A 431 -16.97 -2.18 34.14
C GLN A 431 -16.58 -3.13 35.28
N THR A 432 -17.21 -4.31 35.36
CA THR A 432 -16.96 -5.32 36.39
C THR A 432 -15.52 -5.80 36.37
N TYR A 433 -15.01 -6.15 35.18
CA TYR A 433 -13.64 -6.64 35.03
C TYR A 433 -12.61 -5.50 35.12
N ARG A 434 -12.93 -4.30 34.63
CA ARG A 434 -12.03 -3.13 34.72
C ARG A 434 -11.73 -2.72 36.15
N ALA A 435 -12.69 -2.90 37.06
CA ALA A 435 -12.50 -2.62 38.50
C ALA A 435 -11.36 -3.43 39.15
N ARG A 436 -10.87 -4.50 38.50
CA ARG A 436 -9.74 -5.32 38.95
C ARG A 436 -8.38 -4.79 38.49
N LEU A 437 -8.35 -3.85 37.56
CA LEU A 437 -7.13 -3.25 37.02
C LEU A 437 -6.66 -2.07 37.89
N SER A 438 -5.36 -1.78 37.86
CA SER A 438 -4.78 -0.60 38.50
C SER A 438 -3.53 -0.12 37.74
N GLY A 439 -3.07 1.10 38.02
CA GLY A 439 -1.91 1.70 37.37
C GLY A 439 -2.03 1.78 35.84
N ALA A 440 -0.91 1.56 35.14
CA ALA A 440 -0.86 1.64 33.68
C ALA A 440 -1.84 0.68 32.96
N ALA A 441 -2.17 -0.47 33.57
CA ALA A 441 -3.16 -1.39 33.00
C ALA A 441 -4.57 -0.78 33.03
N LEU A 442 -4.91 -0.05 34.09
CA LEU A 442 -6.20 0.65 34.19
C LEU A 442 -6.25 1.85 33.23
N GLU A 443 -5.18 2.66 33.19
CA GLU A 443 -5.06 3.78 32.24
C GLU A 443 -5.25 3.31 30.79
N GLU A 444 -4.57 2.23 30.41
CA GLU A 444 -4.71 1.62 29.09
C GLU A 444 -6.15 1.18 28.81
N SER A 445 -6.78 0.46 29.76
CA SER A 445 -8.15 -0.04 29.60
C SER A 445 -9.23 1.05 29.56
N LEU A 446 -8.95 2.26 30.07
CA LEU A 446 -9.86 3.41 30.05
C LEU A 446 -9.81 4.18 28.73
N ARG A 447 -8.81 3.90 27.88
CA ARG A 447 -8.55 4.67 26.68
C ARG A 447 -9.64 4.42 25.63
N PRO A 448 -10.15 5.47 24.96
CA PRO A 448 -11.10 5.28 23.85
C PRO A 448 -10.56 4.31 22.80
N LEU A 449 -11.44 3.46 22.25
CA LEU A 449 -11.06 2.40 21.31
C LEU A 449 -10.30 2.95 20.09
N ASP A 450 -10.76 4.04 19.49
CA ASP A 450 -10.09 4.69 18.35
C ASP A 450 -8.67 5.12 18.69
N ARG A 451 -8.46 5.61 19.90
CA ARG A 451 -7.13 6.00 20.36
C ARG A 451 -6.24 4.78 20.56
N HIS A 452 -6.81 3.65 20.99
CA HIS A 452 -6.11 2.37 21.10
C HIS A 452 -5.68 1.83 19.75
N ILE A 453 -6.60 1.84 18.77
CA ILE A 453 -6.33 1.49 17.38
C ILE A 453 -5.22 2.41 16.83
N ALA A 454 -5.33 3.72 17.01
CA ALA A 454 -4.33 4.67 16.51
C ALA A 454 -2.93 4.46 17.09
N LEU A 455 -2.82 4.12 18.39
CA LEU A 455 -1.54 3.79 19.03
C LEU A 455 -0.96 2.46 18.49
N GLN A 456 -1.80 1.46 18.23
CA GLN A 456 -1.38 0.19 17.62
C GLN A 456 -0.89 0.42 16.19
N THR A 457 -1.65 1.17 15.39
CA THR A 457 -1.25 1.62 14.05
C THR A 457 0.06 2.39 14.10
N ARG A 458 0.27 3.24 15.11
CA ARG A 458 1.54 3.96 15.27
C ARG A 458 2.71 3.02 15.56
N LEU A 459 2.52 1.97 16.35
CA LEU A 459 3.55 0.93 16.55
C LEU A 459 3.88 0.20 15.23
N MET A 460 2.87 -0.04 14.38
CA MET A 460 3.08 -0.62 13.04
C MET A 460 3.88 0.34 12.13
N GLN A 461 3.52 1.62 12.12
CA GLN A 461 4.22 2.67 11.37
C GLN A 461 5.67 2.85 11.81
N LEU A 462 5.95 2.71 13.11
CA LEU A 462 7.30 2.77 13.67
C LEU A 462 8.08 1.44 13.51
N GLY A 463 7.48 0.43 12.85
CA GLY A 463 8.11 -0.86 12.58
C GLY A 463 8.25 -1.78 13.80
N TYR A 464 7.56 -1.51 14.91
CA TYR A 464 7.51 -2.41 16.08
C TYR A 464 6.48 -3.54 15.92
N LEU A 465 5.47 -3.33 15.07
CA LEU A 465 4.49 -4.34 14.71
C LEU A 465 4.53 -4.64 13.19
N PRO A 466 4.36 -5.90 12.77
CA PRO A 466 4.22 -6.22 11.35
C PRO A 466 3.02 -5.50 10.72
N LYS A 467 3.17 -4.98 9.50
CA LYS A 467 2.08 -4.27 8.79
C LYS A 467 0.85 -5.13 8.50
N VAL A 468 1.01 -6.45 8.44
CA VAL A 468 -0.08 -7.41 8.27
C VAL A 468 -0.87 -7.66 9.55
N SER A 469 -0.42 -7.13 10.69
CA SER A 469 -1.15 -7.27 11.96
C SER A 469 -2.46 -6.48 11.90
N PRO A 470 -3.57 -7.03 12.43
CA PRO A 470 -4.77 -6.23 12.60
C PRO A 470 -4.52 -5.10 13.60
N ALA A 471 -5.06 -3.92 13.30
CA ALA A 471 -5.16 -2.80 14.23
C ALA A 471 -6.61 -2.66 14.70
N ASP A 472 -7.02 -3.54 15.60
CA ASP A 472 -8.38 -3.64 16.16
C ASP A 472 -8.51 -2.98 17.54
N GLY A 473 -7.39 -2.52 18.11
CA GLY A 473 -7.34 -1.93 19.45
C GLY A 473 -7.19 -2.97 20.56
N VAL A 474 -7.02 -4.25 20.24
CA VAL A 474 -6.82 -5.33 21.22
C VAL A 474 -5.33 -5.67 21.33
N TYR A 475 -4.75 -5.42 22.51
CA TYR A 475 -3.31 -5.53 22.71
C TYR A 475 -2.91 -6.94 23.17
N GLY A 476 -2.86 -7.84 22.18
CA GLY A 476 -2.34 -9.20 22.31
C GLY A 476 -0.81 -9.26 22.45
N GLU A 477 -0.27 -10.48 22.50
CA GLU A 477 1.14 -10.76 22.81
C GLU A 477 2.13 -10.04 21.86
N SER A 478 1.83 -9.99 20.56
CA SER A 478 2.64 -9.25 19.57
C SER A 478 2.68 -7.75 19.88
N THR A 479 1.54 -7.16 20.25
CA THR A 479 1.44 -5.74 20.63
C THR A 479 2.14 -5.47 21.95
N ARG A 480 2.06 -6.38 22.93
CA ARG A 480 2.82 -6.28 24.19
C ARG A 480 4.33 -6.29 23.94
N ALA A 481 4.82 -7.19 23.08
CA ALA A 481 6.23 -7.22 22.70
C ALA A 481 6.66 -5.92 21.98
N ALA A 482 5.81 -5.41 21.09
CA ALA A 482 6.05 -4.14 20.40
C ALA A 482 6.12 -2.94 21.36
N ILE A 483 5.23 -2.89 22.35
CA ILE A 483 5.23 -1.84 23.40
C ILE A 483 6.53 -1.88 24.19
N LEU A 484 6.98 -3.07 24.62
CA LEU A 484 8.24 -3.22 25.36
C LEU A 484 9.45 -2.81 24.51
N ALA A 485 9.50 -3.23 23.25
CA ALA A 485 10.56 -2.82 22.32
C ALA A 485 10.59 -1.30 22.12
N TRP A 486 9.43 -0.67 21.93
CA TRP A 486 9.34 0.79 21.82
C TRP A 486 9.78 1.51 23.09
N LYS A 487 9.39 1.00 24.27
CA LYS A 487 9.81 1.59 25.56
C LYS A 487 11.32 1.52 25.72
N LYS A 488 11.91 0.36 25.46
CA LYS A 488 13.37 0.16 25.49
C LYS A 488 14.10 1.16 24.59
N ASP A 489 13.68 1.24 23.33
CA ASP A 489 14.36 2.07 22.33
C ASP A 489 14.19 3.57 22.58
N THR A 490 13.17 3.97 23.33
CA THR A 490 12.92 5.36 23.73
C THR A 490 13.38 5.69 25.14
N GLY A 491 14.08 4.76 25.83
CA GLY A 491 14.60 4.96 27.18
C GLY A 491 13.51 5.09 28.25
N ARG A 492 12.32 4.52 27.99
CA ARG A 492 11.18 4.50 28.92
C ARG A 492 11.27 3.29 29.86
N PRO A 493 10.69 3.37 31.08
CA PRO A 493 10.63 2.23 31.97
C PRO A 493 9.97 1.00 31.33
N GLU A 494 10.68 -0.13 31.33
CA GLU A 494 10.23 -1.44 30.83
C GLU A 494 9.57 -2.29 31.93
N ASP A 495 9.18 -1.67 33.04
CA ASP A 495 8.59 -2.32 34.20
C ASP A 495 7.24 -2.99 33.89
N THR A 496 6.54 -2.50 32.86
CA THR A 496 5.27 -3.04 32.39
C THR A 496 5.15 -3.03 30.87
N ALA A 497 4.46 -4.05 30.32
CA ALA A 497 4.09 -4.14 28.90
C ALA A 497 2.80 -3.35 28.55
N PHE A 498 2.46 -2.36 29.37
CA PHE A 498 1.30 -1.47 29.20
C PHE A 498 1.73 -0.09 28.71
N LEU A 499 0.89 0.56 27.90
CA LEU A 499 1.05 1.99 27.61
C LEU A 499 0.33 2.82 28.67
N SER A 500 1.10 3.43 29.59
CA SER A 500 0.58 4.49 30.46
C SER A 500 0.10 5.68 29.63
N ASP A 501 -0.63 6.61 30.23
CA ASP A 501 -1.05 7.83 29.53
C ASP A 501 0.14 8.70 29.10
N ALA A 502 1.21 8.71 29.90
CA ALA A 502 2.46 9.36 29.52
C ALA A 502 3.16 8.68 28.34
N ASP A 503 3.05 7.35 28.24
CA ASP A 503 3.56 6.59 27.09
C ASP A 503 2.73 6.86 25.84
N ALA A 504 1.40 6.78 25.95
CA ALA A 504 0.47 7.04 24.86
C ALA A 504 0.61 8.46 24.29
N GLN A 505 0.81 9.47 25.16
CA GLN A 505 1.03 10.85 24.73
C GLN A 505 2.34 11.03 23.96
N ALA A 506 3.38 10.28 24.33
CA ALA A 506 4.67 10.38 23.64
C ALA A 506 4.71 9.57 22.35
N LEU A 507 4.03 8.43 22.31
CA LEU A 507 3.94 7.60 21.11
C LEU A 507 3.12 8.29 20.01
N LEU A 508 2.02 8.94 20.39
CA LEU A 508 1.13 9.62 19.46
C LEU A 508 0.67 10.97 20.04
N PRO A 509 1.44 12.06 19.89
CA PRO A 509 1.02 13.37 20.41
C PRO A 509 -0.32 13.80 19.81
N ALA A 510 -1.16 14.47 20.60
CA ALA A 510 -2.31 15.17 20.04
C ALA A 510 -1.81 16.26 19.06
N PRO A 511 -2.50 16.49 17.93
CA PRO A 511 -2.10 17.53 16.98
C PRO A 511 -2.05 18.88 17.70
N SER A 512 -0.86 19.47 17.73
CA SER A 512 -0.65 20.81 18.27
C SER A 512 -1.35 21.82 17.36
N THR A 513 -2.44 22.42 17.84
CA THR A 513 -3.01 23.62 17.20
C THR A 513 -1.92 24.70 17.15
N PRO A 514 -1.59 25.26 15.98
CA PRO A 514 -0.69 26.40 15.93
C PRO A 514 -1.30 27.52 16.77
N ALA A 515 -0.57 27.99 17.78
CA ALA A 515 -0.97 29.13 18.58
C ALA A 515 -1.27 30.31 17.65
N ALA A 516 -2.50 30.81 17.72
CA ALA A 516 -2.96 31.97 16.96
C ALA A 516 -1.99 33.14 17.19
N SER A 517 -1.15 33.42 16.19
CA SER A 517 -0.40 34.67 16.16
C SER A 517 -1.39 35.78 15.86
N THR A 518 -1.78 36.49 16.92
CA THR A 518 -2.52 37.75 16.88
C THR A 518 -1.86 38.72 15.91
N ILE A 519 -2.48 38.93 14.75
CA ILE A 519 -2.22 40.11 13.91
C ILE A 519 -3.51 40.94 13.95
N SER A 520 -3.45 42.06 14.66
CA SER A 520 -4.48 43.09 14.63
C SER A 520 -4.41 43.92 13.34
N PRO A 521 -5.52 44.52 12.90
CA PRO A 521 -5.75 44.93 11.52
C PRO A 521 -5.34 46.39 11.27
N THR A 522 -4.92 46.73 10.06
CA THR A 522 -4.86 48.12 9.60
C THR A 522 -5.16 48.21 8.09
N GLU A 523 -6.35 48.76 7.83
CA GLU A 523 -6.63 49.81 6.83
C GLU A 523 -6.89 49.44 5.35
N THR A 524 -8.18 49.26 5.07
CA THR A 524 -9.02 49.91 4.05
C THR A 524 -8.37 50.65 2.87
N ALA A 525 -8.67 50.21 1.64
CA ALA A 525 -9.16 51.10 0.57
C ALA A 525 -9.83 50.31 -0.58
N SER A 526 -11.00 50.81 -1.00
CA SER A 526 -11.94 50.28 -2.01
C SER A 526 -11.62 50.78 -3.44
N PRO A 527 -12.34 50.32 -4.49
CA PRO A 527 -11.83 50.12 -5.85
C PRO A 527 -12.20 51.25 -6.84
N THR A 528 -11.58 51.27 -8.03
CA THR A 528 -12.13 51.97 -9.19
C THR A 528 -11.63 51.36 -10.51
N ALA A 529 -12.57 50.89 -11.34
CA ALA A 529 -12.41 50.72 -12.79
C ALA A 529 -12.90 51.99 -13.50
N PRO A 530 -12.53 52.24 -14.77
CA PRO A 530 -13.45 51.83 -15.83
C PRO A 530 -12.81 51.38 -17.16
N GLU A 531 -13.65 50.70 -17.95
CA GLU A 531 -13.52 50.38 -19.39
C GLU A 531 -13.36 51.63 -20.28
N THR A 532 -12.85 51.48 -21.53
CA THR A 532 -13.62 51.57 -22.81
C THR A 532 -12.68 51.62 -24.05
N GLU A 533 -12.83 50.65 -24.98
CA GLU A 533 -12.77 50.67 -26.49
C GLU A 533 -11.62 51.36 -27.28
N ALA A 534 -11.20 51.01 -28.52
CA ALA A 534 -11.49 49.97 -29.53
C ALA A 534 -10.50 50.04 -30.75
N SER A 535 -10.48 48.97 -31.57
CA SER A 535 -10.23 48.88 -33.05
C SER A 535 -8.79 49.10 -33.60
N VAL A 536 -8.24 48.41 -34.63
CA VAL A 536 -8.73 47.93 -35.96
C VAL A 536 -7.90 46.70 -36.45
N ALA A 537 -8.47 45.95 -37.40
CA ALA A 537 -8.17 44.60 -37.90
C ALA A 537 -7.22 44.42 -39.13
N SER A 538 -7.11 43.14 -39.55
CA SER A 538 -6.87 42.53 -40.89
C SER A 538 -5.48 41.89 -41.16
N ALA A 539 -5.28 40.72 -41.81
CA ALA A 539 -6.16 39.79 -42.54
C ALA A 539 -5.40 38.49 -43.01
N THR A 540 -6.10 37.33 -42.98
CA THR A 540 -6.18 36.15 -43.93
C THR A 540 -4.92 35.31 -44.30
N THR A 541 -4.90 33.97 -44.46
CA THR A 541 -5.77 33.10 -45.30
C THR A 541 -5.58 31.59 -45.00
N SER A 542 -6.65 30.80 -45.14
CA SER A 542 -6.71 29.32 -45.06
C SER A 542 -6.83 28.67 -46.45
N HIS A 543 -6.29 27.47 -46.64
CA HIS A 543 -6.56 26.61 -47.82
C HIS A 543 -7.10 25.24 -47.40
N THR A 544 -8.27 24.90 -47.94
CA THR A 544 -8.99 23.62 -47.78
C THR A 544 -9.25 23.02 -49.16
N LEU A 545 -9.13 21.70 -49.30
CA LEU A 545 -9.47 20.95 -50.52
C LEU A 545 -10.35 19.75 -50.12
N LEU A 546 -11.53 19.61 -50.74
CA LEU A 546 -12.52 18.55 -50.45
C LEU A 546 -13.06 18.49 -49.00
N GLY A 547 -13.19 19.64 -48.34
CA GLY A 547 -13.93 19.75 -47.08
C GLY A 547 -13.26 19.15 -45.83
N MET A 548 -12.02 18.68 -45.91
CA MET A 548 -11.21 18.23 -44.76
C MET A 548 -9.76 18.71 -44.91
N SER A 549 -9.03 18.85 -43.80
CA SER A 549 -7.63 19.31 -43.80
C SER A 549 -6.71 18.28 -44.48
N VAL A 550 -5.64 18.74 -45.13
CA VAL A 550 -4.63 17.86 -45.77
C VAL A 550 -4.05 16.83 -44.78
N GLY A 551 -3.95 17.20 -43.49
CA GLY A 551 -3.53 16.29 -42.43
C GLY A 551 -4.52 15.16 -42.16
N PHE A 552 -5.83 15.40 -42.30
CA PHE A 552 -6.85 14.38 -42.07
C PHE A 552 -6.89 13.34 -43.20
N ALA A 553 -6.68 13.76 -44.45
CA ALA A 553 -6.57 12.83 -45.58
C ALA A 553 -5.34 11.91 -45.46
N LEU A 554 -4.21 12.44 -44.97
CA LEU A 554 -3.00 11.66 -44.71
C LEU A 554 -3.16 10.70 -43.52
N PHE A 555 -3.92 11.08 -42.49
CA PHE A 555 -4.23 10.22 -41.35
C PHE A 555 -5.08 9.00 -41.75
N ILE A 556 -6.12 9.19 -42.58
CA ILE A 556 -6.93 8.08 -43.08
C ILE A 556 -6.11 7.13 -43.97
N LEU A 557 -5.22 7.66 -44.82
CA LEU A 557 -4.33 6.87 -45.66
C LEU A 557 -3.35 6.03 -44.82
N ALA A 558 -2.81 6.60 -43.74
CA ALA A 558 -1.92 5.91 -42.81
C ALA A 558 -2.62 4.76 -42.08
N ILE A 559 -3.84 4.98 -41.57
CA ILE A 559 -4.64 3.94 -40.92
C ILE A 559 -5.01 2.82 -41.90
N GLY A 560 -5.46 3.17 -43.11
CA GLY A 560 -5.81 2.19 -44.14
C GLY A 560 -4.63 1.29 -44.53
N THR A 561 -3.42 1.86 -44.63
CA THR A 561 -2.19 1.12 -44.92
C THR A 561 -1.79 0.20 -43.75
N GLY A 562 -1.97 0.65 -42.50
CA GLY A 562 -1.71 -0.16 -41.31
C GLY A 562 -2.61 -1.39 -41.23
N ILE A 563 -3.92 -1.22 -41.47
CA ILE A 563 -4.89 -2.32 -41.47
C ILE A 563 -4.63 -3.30 -42.62
N TYR A 564 -4.25 -2.80 -43.80
CA TYR A 564 -3.95 -3.61 -44.98
C TYR A 564 -2.78 -4.60 -44.75
N LEU A 565 -1.82 -4.25 -43.90
CA LEU A 565 -0.59 -5.04 -43.69
C LEU A 565 -0.66 -6.00 -42.48
N VAL A 566 -1.75 -6.03 -41.73
CA VAL A 566 -1.95 -6.91 -40.56
C VAL A 566 -1.64 -8.39 -40.83
N PRO A 567 -2.07 -9.03 -41.93
CA PRO A 567 -1.77 -10.44 -42.19
C PRO A 567 -0.27 -10.74 -42.29
N PHE A 568 0.50 -9.83 -42.88
CA PHE A 568 1.95 -9.95 -43.00
C PHE A 568 2.65 -9.73 -41.65
N PHE A 569 2.22 -8.73 -40.86
CA PHE A 569 2.74 -8.52 -39.51
C PHE A 569 2.49 -9.73 -38.60
N VAL A 570 1.31 -10.34 -38.67
CA VAL A 570 0.99 -11.57 -37.93
C VAL A 570 1.90 -12.73 -38.35
N ALA A 571 2.20 -12.91 -39.64
CA ALA A 571 3.14 -13.95 -40.09
C ALA A 571 4.59 -13.69 -39.63
N CYS A 572 4.99 -12.41 -39.50
CA CYS A 572 6.28 -12.02 -38.94
C CYS A 572 6.37 -12.32 -37.44
N LEU A 573 5.35 -11.93 -36.67
CA LEU A 573 5.25 -12.16 -35.23
C LEU A 573 5.14 -13.64 -34.87
N ARG A 574 4.41 -14.43 -35.67
CA ARG A 574 4.26 -15.88 -35.45
C ARG A 574 5.43 -16.72 -35.96
N ASN A 575 6.43 -16.08 -36.55
CA ASN A 575 7.61 -16.71 -37.13
C ASN A 575 7.31 -17.87 -38.11
N THR A 576 6.21 -17.77 -38.87
CA THR A 576 5.73 -18.85 -39.76
C THR A 576 6.74 -19.13 -40.89
N PRO A 577 7.06 -20.37 -41.27
CA PRO A 577 8.04 -20.66 -42.34
C PRO A 577 7.60 -20.19 -43.74
N ARG A 578 6.34 -19.76 -43.89
CA ARG A 578 5.73 -19.30 -45.16
C ARG A 578 5.57 -17.76 -45.24
N LYS A 579 6.35 -16.97 -44.47
CA LYS A 579 6.22 -15.48 -44.46
C LYS A 579 6.22 -14.85 -45.85
N LEU A 580 7.05 -15.38 -46.75
CA LEU A 580 7.16 -14.91 -48.13
C LEU A 580 5.86 -15.15 -48.92
N THR A 581 5.21 -16.30 -48.75
CA THR A 581 3.93 -16.61 -49.40
C THR A 581 2.80 -15.75 -48.87
N VAL A 582 2.74 -15.52 -47.55
CA VAL A 582 1.77 -14.62 -46.92
C VAL A 582 1.93 -13.19 -47.45
N PHE A 583 3.17 -12.70 -47.57
CA PHE A 583 3.47 -11.39 -48.12
C PHE A 583 2.99 -11.23 -49.56
N LEU A 584 3.30 -12.19 -50.44
CA LEU A 584 2.94 -12.13 -51.85
C LEU A 584 1.41 -12.15 -52.07
N VAL A 585 0.68 -12.96 -51.30
CA VAL A 585 -0.80 -13.00 -51.37
C VAL A 585 -1.40 -11.70 -50.86
N ASN A 586 -0.91 -11.17 -49.73
CA ASN A 586 -1.39 -9.90 -49.19
C ASN A 586 -1.10 -8.70 -50.11
N PHE A 587 0.05 -8.69 -50.79
CA PHE A 587 0.46 -7.60 -51.67
C PHE A 587 -0.36 -7.54 -52.97
N PHE A 588 -0.52 -8.66 -53.68
CA PHE A 588 -1.20 -8.68 -54.99
C PHE A 588 -2.72 -8.83 -54.92
N LEU A 589 -3.26 -9.44 -53.85
CA LEU A 589 -4.70 -9.78 -53.72
C LEU A 589 -5.38 -9.17 -52.48
N GLY A 590 -4.63 -8.51 -51.58
CA GLY A 590 -5.16 -7.97 -50.32
C GLY A 590 -6.14 -6.80 -50.48
N TRP A 591 -6.20 -6.19 -51.66
CA TRP A 591 -7.22 -5.18 -52.02
C TRP A 591 -8.62 -5.79 -52.17
N THR A 592 -8.72 -7.12 -52.18
CA THR A 592 -9.97 -7.85 -52.05
C THR A 592 -10.12 -8.40 -50.63
N ILE A 593 -11.32 -8.29 -50.03
CA ILE A 593 -11.59 -8.83 -48.68
C ILE A 593 -11.25 -10.32 -48.62
N LEU A 594 -11.56 -11.08 -49.67
CA LEU A 594 -11.27 -12.51 -49.75
C LEU A 594 -9.75 -12.80 -49.80
N GLY A 595 -8.97 -12.02 -50.56
CA GLY A 595 -7.52 -12.17 -50.62
C GLY A 595 -6.82 -11.79 -49.31
N TRP A 596 -7.33 -10.75 -48.62
CA TRP A 596 -6.82 -10.34 -47.31
C TRP A 596 -7.11 -11.41 -46.22
N VAL A 597 -8.32 -11.97 -46.20
CA VAL A 597 -8.68 -13.05 -45.27
C VAL A 597 -7.89 -14.34 -45.58
N ALA A 598 -7.69 -14.67 -46.87
CA ALA A 598 -6.86 -15.81 -47.26
C ALA A 598 -5.41 -15.66 -46.79
N ALA A 599 -4.82 -14.46 -46.91
CA ALA A 599 -3.48 -14.16 -46.39
C ALA A 599 -3.43 -14.31 -44.85
N LEU A 600 -4.48 -13.84 -44.14
CA LEU A 600 -4.57 -13.96 -42.69
C LEU A 600 -4.71 -15.42 -42.24
N VAL A 601 -5.53 -16.22 -42.90
CA VAL A 601 -5.66 -17.65 -42.61
C VAL A 601 -4.36 -18.40 -42.89
N LEU A 602 -3.64 -18.05 -43.96
CA LEU A 602 -2.32 -18.62 -44.27
C LEU A 602 -1.25 -18.21 -43.23
N ALA A 603 -1.38 -17.02 -42.64
CA ALA A 603 -0.52 -16.57 -41.54
C ALA A 603 -0.81 -17.30 -40.22
N LEU A 604 -2.05 -17.79 -40.05
CA LEU A 604 -2.53 -18.41 -38.81
C LEU A 604 -2.53 -19.95 -38.83
N SER A 605 -2.39 -20.60 -39.99
CA SER A 605 -2.45 -22.06 -40.12
C SER A 605 -1.14 -22.75 -39.69
N VAL A 606 -1.30 -23.82 -38.92
CA VAL A 606 -0.21 -24.64 -38.36
C VAL A 606 -0.12 -25.94 -39.14
N GLU A 607 1.00 -26.17 -39.83
CA GLU A 607 1.36 -27.51 -40.30
C GLU A 607 2.57 -28.00 -39.49
N THR A 608 2.33 -29.03 -38.68
CA THR A 608 3.33 -29.76 -37.90
C THR A 608 4.36 -30.40 -38.82
N ARG A 609 5.66 -30.12 -38.63
CA ARG A 609 6.69 -31.02 -39.17
C ARG A 609 6.75 -32.30 -38.31
N PRO A 610 6.76 -33.50 -38.91
CA PRO A 610 6.96 -34.75 -38.17
C PRO A 610 8.37 -34.80 -37.57
N LYS A 611 8.49 -35.43 -36.39
CA LYS A 611 9.77 -35.84 -35.80
C LYS A 611 10.52 -36.73 -36.79
N THR A 612 11.82 -36.46 -36.95
CA THR A 612 12.76 -37.43 -37.49
C THR A 612 13.77 -37.73 -36.40
N ASP A 613 13.68 -38.96 -35.86
CA ASP A 613 14.75 -39.62 -35.11
C ASP A 613 15.92 -39.99 -36.06
N ALA A 614 17.07 -40.34 -35.44
CA ALA A 614 18.38 -40.73 -35.98
C ALA A 614 19.41 -39.57 -36.02
N ASN A 615 20.53 -39.59 -35.30
CA ASN A 615 21.28 -40.66 -34.60
C ASN A 615 21.83 -40.17 -33.26
#